data_AF-A0AA41SX35-F1
#
_entry.id   AF-A0AA41SX35-F1
#
_cell.length_a   1.000
_cell.length_b   1.000
_cell.length_c   1.000
_cell.angle_alpha   90.00
_cell.angle_beta   90.00
_cell.angle_gamma   90.00
#
_symmetry.space_group_name_H-M   'P 1'
#
loop_
_entity.id
_entity.type
_entity.pdbx_description
1 polymer ?
#
loop_
_entity_poly.entity_id
_entity_poly.type
_entity_poly.pdbx_seq_one_letter_code
_entity_poly.pdbx_strand_id
1 'polypeptide(L)'
;MKAITSSAKLDMTFEEEEQLLQLKTKCLNDLAASQLKLDHYHSVLRSCSLVLEHQPDNIKALFRKGKVLAQQGEYSEAIPILRAALKLEPSNKMILMQLSKLVKKHTAQNSTEKALYQKMLSNPSWLPAKCTGKSAWSIPWKWLFGTTAVALGDMALSVVIAAGN
;
A
#
# COMPACT_ATOMS: atom_id res chain seq x y z
N MET A 1 -17.57 11.98 -51.51
CA MET A 1 -17.54 11.40 -50.15
C MET A 1 -16.70 12.33 -49.28
N LYS A 2 -17.29 13.06 -48.33
CA LYS A 2 -16.55 13.94 -47.42
C LYS A 2 -16.10 13.10 -46.22
N ALA A 3 -14.79 12.96 -46.06
CA ALA A 3 -14.21 12.37 -44.87
C ALA A 3 -14.59 13.25 -43.66
N ILE A 4 -15.32 12.68 -42.73
CA ILE A 4 -15.50 13.26 -41.40
C ILE A 4 -14.28 12.83 -40.60
N THR A 5 -13.22 13.63 -40.62
CA THR A 5 -12.18 13.59 -39.60
C THR A 5 -12.80 14.07 -38.29
N SER A 6 -13.48 13.15 -37.59
CA SER A 6 -14.19 13.38 -36.33
C SER A 6 -13.22 13.41 -35.16
N SER A 7 -12.43 14.48 -35.09
CA SER A 7 -11.73 14.92 -33.88
C SER A 7 -11.66 16.43 -33.95
N ALA A 8 -12.84 17.06 -33.95
CA ALA A 8 -12.93 18.46 -33.62
C ALA A 8 -12.53 18.57 -32.16
N LYS A 9 -11.39 19.23 -31.89
CA LYS A 9 -11.12 19.80 -30.57
C LYS A 9 -12.34 20.61 -30.21
N LEU A 10 -13.15 20.09 -29.28
CA LEU A 10 -14.12 20.91 -28.59
C LEU A 10 -13.28 21.87 -27.77
N ASP A 11 -13.22 23.13 -28.20
CA ASP A 11 -12.74 24.23 -27.37
C ASP A 11 -13.78 24.43 -26.26
N MET A 12 -13.79 23.51 -25.29
CA MET A 12 -14.62 23.59 -24.11
C MET A 12 -14.10 24.77 -23.28
N THR A 13 -15.03 25.58 -22.79
CA THR A 13 -14.66 26.60 -21.82
C THR A 13 -14.22 25.92 -20.52
N PHE A 14 -13.26 26.53 -19.81
CA PHE A 14 -12.78 26.01 -18.52
C PHE A 14 -13.93 25.71 -17.54
N GLU A 15 -14.98 26.52 -17.58
CA GLU A 15 -16.15 26.37 -16.71
C GLU A 15 -17.02 25.16 -17.10
N GLU A 16 -17.17 24.88 -18.40
CA GLU A 16 -17.85 23.65 -18.85
C GLU A 16 -17.04 22.38 -18.52
N GLU A 17 -15.70 22.46 -18.58
CA GLU A 17 -14.83 21.34 -18.16
C GLU A 17 -14.99 21.03 -16.66
N GLU A 18 -15.04 22.07 -15.81
CA GLU A 18 -15.27 21.91 -14.37
C GLU A 18 -16.65 21.31 -14.09
N GLN A 19 -17.69 21.81 -14.77
CA GLN A 19 -19.05 21.27 -14.65
C GLN A 19 -19.12 19.81 -15.08
N LEU A 20 -18.47 19.45 -16.18
CA LEU A 20 -18.38 18.07 -16.66
C LEU A 20 -17.69 17.17 -15.63
N LEU A 21 -16.62 17.65 -15.01
CA LEU A 21 -15.87 16.91 -14.00
C LEU A 21 -16.70 16.70 -12.71
N GLN A 22 -17.43 17.72 -12.28
CA GLN A 22 -18.34 17.63 -11.14
C GLN A 22 -19.46 16.62 -11.40
N LEU A 23 -20.08 16.67 -12.59
CA LEU A 23 -21.12 15.73 -12.99
C LEU A 23 -20.59 14.30 -13.05
N LYS A 24 -19.42 14.10 -13.68
CA LYS A 24 -18.73 12.80 -13.74
C LYS A 24 -18.46 12.26 -12.33
N THR A 25 -17.99 13.10 -11.41
CA THR A 25 -17.72 12.69 -10.03
C THR A 25 -18.99 12.28 -9.28
N LYS A 26 -20.10 12.99 -9.50
CA LYS A 26 -21.40 12.63 -8.92
C LYS A 26 -21.89 11.27 -9.45
N CYS A 27 -21.86 11.08 -10.77
CA CYS A 27 -22.25 9.80 -11.39
C CYS A 27 -21.38 8.63 -10.92
N LEU A 28 -20.06 8.80 -10.84
CA LEU A 28 -19.15 7.76 -10.35
C LEU A 28 -19.43 7.41 -8.87
N ASN A 29 -19.76 8.40 -8.05
CA ASN A 29 -20.17 8.16 -6.67
C ASN A 29 -21.48 7.36 -6.58
N ASP A 30 -22.49 7.68 -7.38
CA ASP A 30 -23.76 6.97 -7.37
C ASP A 30 -23.62 5.55 -7.94
N LEU A 31 -22.75 5.38 -8.95
CA LEU A 31 -22.35 4.08 -9.48
C LEU A 31 -21.65 3.23 -8.41
N ALA A 32 -20.66 3.77 -7.69
CA ALA A 32 -19.96 3.07 -6.62
C ALA A 32 -20.93 2.65 -5.50
N ALA A 33 -21.94 3.48 -5.18
CA ALA A 33 -22.97 3.14 -4.22
C ALA A 33 -23.81 1.94 -4.67
N SER A 34 -24.18 1.90 -5.95
CA SER A 34 -24.97 0.83 -6.54
C SER A 34 -24.17 -0.48 -6.62
N GLN A 35 -22.92 -0.42 -7.08
CA GLN A 35 -22.01 -1.56 -7.11
C GLN A 35 -21.75 -2.14 -5.72
N LEU A 36 -21.67 -1.30 -4.69
CA LEU A 36 -21.51 -1.73 -3.30
C LEU A 36 -22.72 -2.51 -2.78
N LYS A 37 -23.94 -2.18 -3.24
CA LYS A 37 -25.16 -2.94 -2.91
C LYS A 37 -25.20 -4.31 -3.60
N LEU A 38 -24.47 -4.45 -4.70
CA LEU A 38 -24.34 -5.70 -5.47
C LEU A 38 -23.10 -6.50 -5.09
N ASP A 39 -22.37 -6.10 -4.04
CA ASP A 39 -21.11 -6.72 -3.61
C ASP A 39 -20.03 -6.82 -4.72
N HIS A 40 -20.10 -5.96 -5.73
CA HIS A 40 -19.10 -5.87 -6.81
C HIS A 40 -17.86 -5.09 -6.36
N TYR A 41 -17.11 -5.63 -5.40
CA TYR A 41 -16.03 -4.95 -4.68
C TYR A 41 -14.94 -4.36 -5.59
N HIS A 42 -14.48 -5.11 -6.59
CA HIS A 42 -13.46 -4.62 -7.52
C HIS A 42 -13.93 -3.38 -8.30
N SER A 43 -15.20 -3.38 -8.73
CA SER A 43 -15.80 -2.26 -9.45
C SER A 43 -15.94 -1.03 -8.55
N VAL A 44 -16.32 -1.22 -7.28
CA VAL A 44 -16.37 -0.12 -6.29
C VAL A 44 -15.01 0.52 -6.12
N LEU A 45 -13.95 -0.28 -5.95
CA LEU A 45 -12.59 0.24 -5.79
C LEU A 45 -12.14 1.05 -7.01
N ARG A 46 -12.49 0.59 -8.22
CA ARG A 46 -12.20 1.33 -9.46
C ARG A 46 -12.94 2.65 -9.52
N SER A 47 -14.26 2.65 -9.30
CA SER A 47 -15.08 3.87 -9.32
C SER A 47 -14.66 4.86 -8.23
N CYS A 48 -14.35 4.39 -7.02
CA CYS A 48 -13.83 5.25 -5.97
C CYS A 48 -12.45 5.81 -6.29
N SER A 49 -11.55 5.02 -6.90
CA SER A 49 -10.20 5.53 -7.26
C SER A 49 -10.29 6.63 -8.32
N LEU A 50 -11.15 6.47 -9.33
CA LEU A 50 -11.39 7.53 -10.33
C LEU A 50 -11.96 8.82 -9.71
N VAL A 51 -12.81 8.71 -8.67
CA VAL A 51 -13.28 9.91 -7.94
C VAL A 51 -12.13 10.56 -7.18
N LEU A 52 -11.31 9.75 -6.50
CA LEU A 52 -10.22 10.25 -5.64
C LEU A 52 -9.05 10.83 -6.44
N GLU A 53 -8.86 10.43 -7.70
CA GLU A 53 -7.90 11.05 -8.62
C GLU A 53 -8.21 12.54 -8.88
N HIS A 54 -9.49 12.90 -8.89
CA HIS A 54 -9.94 14.28 -9.13
C HIS A 54 -10.32 15.03 -7.85
N GLN A 55 -10.87 14.31 -6.87
CA GLN A 55 -11.29 14.85 -5.58
C GLN A 55 -10.73 13.97 -4.45
N PRO A 56 -9.46 14.18 -4.05
CA PRO A 56 -8.80 13.36 -3.03
C PRO A 56 -9.54 13.36 -1.68
N ASP A 57 -10.21 14.46 -1.36
CA ASP A 57 -10.96 14.67 -0.13
C ASP A 57 -12.45 14.30 -0.27
N ASN A 58 -12.83 13.53 -1.31
CA ASN A 58 -14.22 13.09 -1.46
C ASN A 58 -14.59 12.05 -0.41
N ILE A 59 -15.31 12.51 0.62
CA ILE A 59 -15.68 11.72 1.81
C ILE A 59 -16.50 10.48 1.43
N LYS A 60 -17.41 10.59 0.45
CA LYS A 60 -18.23 9.46 -0.02
C LYS A 60 -17.36 8.37 -0.65
N ALA A 61 -16.39 8.74 -1.47
CA ALA A 61 -15.47 7.79 -2.11
C ALA A 61 -14.50 7.18 -1.10
N LEU A 62 -13.91 7.98 -0.20
CA LEU A 62 -13.04 7.48 0.88
C LEU A 62 -13.79 6.47 1.78
N PHE A 63 -15.00 6.83 2.22
CA PHE A 63 -15.81 5.95 3.07
C PHE A 63 -16.14 4.62 2.38
N ARG A 64 -16.58 4.65 1.11
CA ARG A 64 -16.93 3.44 0.36
C ARG A 64 -15.70 2.57 0.08
N LYS A 65 -14.57 3.17 -0.31
CA LYS A 65 -13.29 2.45 -0.50
C LYS A 65 -12.84 1.76 0.78
N GLY A 66 -12.81 2.50 1.90
CA GLY A 66 -12.45 1.95 3.20
C GLY A 66 -13.40 0.85 3.66
N LYS A 67 -14.71 0.98 3.42
CA LYS A 67 -15.70 -0.05 3.72
C LYS A 67 -15.47 -1.34 2.91
N VAL A 68 -15.16 -1.23 1.61
CA VAL A 68 -14.90 -2.41 0.77
C VAL A 68 -13.61 -3.12 1.17
N LEU A 69 -12.53 -2.38 1.39
CA LEU A 69 -11.27 -2.96 1.87
C LEU A 69 -11.48 -3.70 3.21
N ALA A 70 -12.29 -3.13 4.11
CA ALA A 70 -12.69 -3.80 5.34
C ALA A 70 -13.53 -5.07 5.10
N GLN A 71 -14.38 -5.10 4.07
CA GLN A 71 -15.13 -6.32 3.71
C GLN A 71 -14.21 -7.40 3.11
N GLN A 72 -13.15 -7.00 2.41
CA GLN A 72 -12.14 -7.91 1.85
C GLN A 72 -11.14 -8.44 2.89
N GLY A 73 -11.12 -7.87 4.11
CA GLY A 73 -10.18 -8.28 5.16
C GLY A 73 -8.91 -7.44 5.23
N GLU A 74 -8.75 -6.48 4.31
CA GLU A 74 -7.59 -5.59 4.20
C GLU A 74 -7.66 -4.45 5.23
N TYR A 75 -7.57 -4.81 6.51
CA TYR A 75 -7.74 -3.87 7.63
C TYR A 75 -6.62 -2.83 7.71
N SER A 76 -5.40 -3.22 7.36
CA SER A 76 -4.22 -2.35 7.32
C SER A 76 -4.41 -1.18 6.36
N GLU A 77 -5.08 -1.39 5.23
CA GLU A 77 -5.39 -0.36 4.23
C GLU A 77 -6.69 0.39 4.53
N ALA A 78 -7.72 -0.31 5.02
CA ALA A 78 -9.03 0.27 5.28
C ALA A 78 -9.02 1.33 6.41
N ILE A 79 -8.30 1.06 7.50
CA ILE A 79 -8.22 1.94 8.68
C ILE A 79 -7.69 3.35 8.33
N PRO A 80 -6.53 3.53 7.68
CA PRO A 80 -6.03 4.86 7.36
C PRO A 80 -6.95 5.64 6.42
N ILE A 81 -7.61 4.97 5.47
CA ILE A 81 -8.57 5.60 4.56
C ILE A 81 -9.80 6.12 5.32
N LEU A 82 -10.37 5.30 6.21
CA LEU A 82 -11.51 5.73 7.04
C LEU A 82 -11.12 6.83 8.04
N ARG A 83 -9.86 6.84 8.53
CA ARG A 83 -9.34 7.96 9.34
C ARG A 83 -9.23 9.24 8.54
N ALA A 84 -8.78 9.19 7.28
CA ALA A 84 -8.77 10.37 6.41
C ALA A 84 -10.19 10.93 6.22
N ALA A 85 -11.17 10.06 5.94
CA ALA A 85 -12.57 10.46 5.83
C ALA A 85 -13.11 11.09 7.13
N LEU A 86 -12.75 10.53 8.29
CA LEU A 86 -13.17 11.06 9.59
C LEU A 86 -12.51 12.41 9.92
N LYS A 87 -11.28 12.66 9.46
CA LYS A 87 -10.64 13.98 9.64
C LYS A 87 -11.39 15.08 8.89
N LEU A 88 -11.95 14.76 7.72
CA LEU A 88 -12.73 15.69 6.90
C LEU A 88 -14.13 15.93 7.50
N GLU A 89 -14.76 14.89 8.04
CA GLU A 89 -16.04 15.00 8.76
C GLU A 89 -15.98 14.34 10.16
N PRO A 90 -15.46 15.04 11.18
CA PRO A 90 -15.28 14.48 12.53
C PRO A 90 -16.59 14.07 13.23
N SER A 91 -17.69 14.72 12.88
CA SER A 91 -19.02 14.47 13.45
C SER A 91 -19.80 13.34 12.75
N ASN A 92 -19.23 12.73 11.70
CA ASN A 92 -19.91 11.69 10.94
C ASN A 92 -19.94 10.36 11.73
N LYS A 93 -21.08 10.14 12.40
CA LYS A 93 -21.34 8.94 13.21
C LYS A 93 -21.17 7.64 12.44
N MET A 94 -21.48 7.64 11.14
CA MET A 94 -21.35 6.44 10.30
C MET A 94 -19.88 6.04 10.13
N ILE A 95 -19.00 7.00 9.83
CA ILE A 95 -17.56 6.75 9.68
C ILE A 95 -16.97 6.32 11.03
N LEU A 96 -17.33 7.02 12.11
CA LEU A 96 -16.86 6.70 13.47
C LEU A 96 -17.24 5.27 13.88
N MET A 97 -18.49 4.86 13.63
CA MET A 97 -18.97 3.52 13.96
C MET A 97 -18.24 2.45 13.15
N GLN A 98 -18.05 2.67 11.84
CA GLN A 98 -17.30 1.73 10.99
C GLN A 98 -15.86 1.59 11.45
N LEU A 99 -15.18 2.71 11.71
CA LEU A 99 -13.79 2.71 12.17
C LEU A 99 -13.64 2.02 13.53
N SER A 100 -14.53 2.28 14.48
CA SER A 100 -14.53 1.63 15.79
C SER A 100 -14.70 0.10 15.67
N LYS A 101 -15.66 -0.35 14.86
CA LYS A 101 -15.87 -1.79 14.58
C LYS A 101 -14.62 -2.41 13.95
N LEU A 102 -14.03 -1.73 12.98
CA LEU A 102 -12.88 -2.21 12.23
C LEU A 102 -11.62 -2.33 13.10
N VAL A 103 -11.32 -1.30 13.90
CA VAL A 103 -10.17 -1.30 14.81
C VAL A 103 -10.28 -2.45 15.81
N LYS A 104 -11.46 -2.65 16.43
CA LYS A 104 -11.68 -3.77 17.36
C LYS A 104 -11.39 -5.12 16.70
N LYS A 105 -11.87 -5.32 15.48
CA LYS A 105 -11.66 -6.56 14.72
C LYS A 105 -10.18 -6.78 14.39
N HIS A 106 -9.50 -5.74 13.90
CA HIS A 106 -8.08 -5.78 13.56
C HIS A 106 -7.20 -6.04 14.79
N THR A 107 -7.47 -5.41 15.92
CA THR A 107 -6.72 -5.64 17.16
C THR A 107 -6.93 -7.04 17.73
N ALA A 108 -8.16 -7.56 17.63
CA ALA A 108 -8.46 -8.93 18.06
C ALA A 108 -7.68 -9.95 17.23
N GLN A 109 -7.67 -9.80 15.91
CA GLN A 109 -6.92 -10.67 15.00
C GLN A 109 -5.41 -10.62 15.29
N ASN A 110 -4.82 -9.43 15.36
CA ASN A 110 -3.39 -9.27 15.67
C ASN A 110 -3.02 -9.85 17.04
N SER A 111 -3.91 -9.75 18.04
CA SER A 111 -3.67 -10.34 19.36
C SER A 111 -3.67 -11.87 19.29
N THR A 112 -4.64 -12.47 18.58
CA THR A 112 -4.72 -13.93 18.42
C THR A 112 -3.53 -14.50 17.66
N GLU A 113 -3.10 -13.82 16.60
CA GLU A 113 -1.92 -14.21 15.82
C GLU A 113 -0.66 -14.16 16.67
N LYS A 114 -0.44 -13.06 17.42
CA LYS A 114 0.70 -12.93 18.35
C LYS A 114 0.71 -14.03 19.41
N ALA A 115 -0.44 -14.34 20.01
CA ALA A 115 -0.54 -15.40 21.01
C ALA A 115 -0.22 -16.78 20.42
N LEU A 116 -0.65 -17.06 19.18
CA LEU A 116 -0.30 -18.28 18.47
C LEU A 116 1.21 -18.37 18.21
N TYR A 117 1.81 -17.31 17.66
CA TYR A 117 3.26 -17.27 17.43
C TYR A 117 4.05 -17.43 18.71
N GLN A 118 3.62 -16.78 19.80
CA GLN A 118 4.27 -16.92 21.10
C GLN A 118 4.21 -18.38 21.60
N LYS A 119 3.05 -19.04 21.50
CA LYS A 119 2.91 -20.47 21.89
C LYS A 119 3.78 -21.41 21.07
N MET A 120 3.85 -21.19 19.75
CA MET A 120 4.73 -21.94 18.86
C MET A 120 6.19 -21.76 19.31
N LEU A 121 6.67 -20.53 19.42
CA LEU A 121 8.08 -20.26 19.74
C LEU A 121 8.49 -20.62 21.18
N SER A 122 7.54 -20.62 22.12
CA SER A 122 7.81 -20.92 23.54
C SER A 122 7.92 -22.42 23.81
N ASN A 123 7.49 -23.28 22.87
CA ASN A 123 7.58 -24.73 23.01
C ASN A 123 8.67 -25.28 22.08
N PRO A 124 9.91 -25.46 22.56
CA PRO A 124 11.05 -25.89 21.72
C PRO A 124 10.95 -27.34 21.24
N SER A 125 9.83 -28.04 21.45
CA SER A 125 9.65 -29.45 21.13
C SER A 125 9.73 -29.77 19.63
N TRP A 126 9.57 -28.78 18.73
CA TRP A 126 9.79 -28.97 17.30
C TRP A 126 11.20 -28.62 16.83
N LEU A 127 12.04 -27.97 17.66
CA LEU A 127 13.41 -27.64 17.24
C LEU A 127 14.08 -28.95 16.81
N PRO A 128 14.57 -29.06 15.56
CA PRO A 128 15.25 -30.27 15.12
C PRO A 128 16.36 -30.53 16.13
N ALA A 129 16.35 -31.74 16.70
CA ALA A 129 17.32 -32.18 17.69
C ALA A 129 18.70 -31.72 17.22
N LYS A 130 19.35 -30.88 18.03
CA LYS A 130 20.67 -30.31 17.76
C LYS A 130 21.54 -31.43 17.20
N CYS A 131 21.86 -31.40 15.91
CA CYS A 131 22.80 -32.34 15.33
C CYS A 131 24.12 -32.10 16.04
N THR A 132 24.43 -32.94 17.03
CA THR A 132 25.71 -32.98 17.73
C THR A 132 26.73 -33.67 16.82
N GLY A 133 26.83 -33.19 15.57
CA GLY A 133 28.01 -33.40 14.75
C GLY A 133 29.11 -32.50 15.31
N LYS A 134 30.04 -33.09 16.04
CA LYS A 134 31.30 -32.45 16.43
C LYS A 134 32.07 -32.07 15.16
N SER A 135 31.76 -30.91 14.58
CA SER A 135 32.67 -30.22 13.67
C SER A 135 33.68 -29.47 14.53
N ALA A 136 34.72 -30.20 14.93
CA ALA A 136 35.89 -29.66 15.58
C ALA A 136 36.69 -28.81 14.58
N TRP A 137 36.32 -27.53 14.42
CA TRP A 137 37.22 -26.52 13.88
C TRP A 137 37.17 -25.30 14.81
N SER A 138 37.83 -25.45 15.96
CA SER A 138 38.16 -24.34 16.83
C SER A 138 39.32 -23.58 16.18
N ILE A 139 39.03 -22.61 15.33
CA ILE A 139 40.06 -21.70 14.83
C ILE A 139 40.40 -20.74 15.98
N PRO A 140 41.65 -20.72 16.48
CA PRO A 140 42.04 -19.82 17.55
C PRO A 140 41.95 -18.36 17.10
N TRP A 141 41.38 -17.47 17.92
CA TRP A 141 41.25 -16.02 17.63
C TRP A 141 42.56 -15.31 17.31
N LYS A 142 43.72 -15.92 17.61
CA LYS A 142 45.05 -15.43 17.21
C LYS A 142 45.26 -15.41 15.69
N TRP A 143 44.46 -16.15 14.92
CA TRP A 143 44.50 -16.16 13.45
C TRP A 143 43.52 -15.18 12.78
N LEU A 144 42.67 -14.50 13.55
CA LEU A 144 41.70 -13.52 13.01
C LEU A 144 42.22 -12.08 12.96
N PHE A 145 43.38 -11.79 13.56
CA PHE A 145 44.00 -10.44 13.55
C PHE A 145 45.42 -10.42 12.95
N GLY A 146 45.77 -11.44 12.15
CA GLY A 146 47.12 -11.62 11.58
C GLY A 146 47.26 -11.26 10.10
N THR A 147 46.27 -10.64 9.46
CA THR A 147 46.33 -10.27 8.03
C THR A 147 45.91 -8.81 7.82
N THR A 148 46.71 -7.89 8.34
CA THR A 148 46.85 -6.56 7.74
C THR A 148 48.30 -6.39 7.30
N ALA A 149 48.70 -7.11 6.26
CA ALA A 149 49.99 -6.85 5.65
C ALA A 149 50.00 -7.35 4.20
N VAL A 150 50.01 -6.36 3.30
CA VAL A 150 50.56 -6.38 1.94
C VAL A 150 49.63 -6.80 0.80
N ALA A 151 49.69 -5.97 -0.25
CA ALA A 151 49.19 -6.13 -1.61
C ALA A 151 47.74 -5.69 -1.83
N LEU A 152 47.57 -4.40 -2.12
CA LEU A 152 47.07 -3.91 -3.41
C LEU A 152 47.40 -2.42 -3.51
N GLY A 153 48.68 -2.13 -3.75
CA GLY A 153 49.00 -0.98 -4.58
C GLY A 153 48.73 -1.42 -6.02
N ASP A 154 47.69 -0.86 -6.65
CA ASP A 154 47.56 -0.67 -8.11
C ASP A 154 46.15 -0.18 -8.47
N MET A 155 45.83 1.06 -8.07
CA MET A 155 44.76 1.79 -8.75
C MET A 155 45.04 3.29 -8.74
N ALA A 156 46.24 3.66 -9.18
CA ALA A 156 46.63 5.06 -9.34
C ALA A 156 47.46 5.24 -10.62
N LEU A 157 46.99 4.77 -11.79
CA LEU A 157 47.49 5.25 -13.08
C LEU A 157 46.60 4.88 -14.28
N SER A 158 45.37 5.36 -14.39
CA SER A 158 44.61 5.28 -15.67
C SER A 158 43.52 6.36 -15.82
N VAL A 159 43.80 7.61 -15.47
CA VAL A 159 42.91 8.76 -15.76
C VAL A 159 43.58 9.84 -16.62
N VAL A 160 44.75 9.56 -17.21
CA VAL A 160 45.39 10.49 -18.14
C VAL A 160 45.84 9.70 -19.35
N ILE A 161 44.97 9.63 -20.37
CA ILE A 161 45.22 9.62 -21.82
C ILE A 161 43.85 9.32 -22.47
N ALA A 162 43.03 10.36 -22.65
CA ALA A 162 41.93 10.40 -23.62
C ALA A 162 41.26 11.80 -23.61
N ALA A 163 42.05 12.86 -23.74
CA ALA A 163 41.57 14.18 -24.14
C ALA A 163 42.76 15.00 -24.62
N GLY A 164 43.11 14.86 -25.90
CA GLY A 164 44.18 15.65 -26.50
C GLY A 164 44.52 15.18 -27.90
N ASN A 165 43.88 15.80 -28.89
CA ASN A 165 44.07 15.74 -30.35
C ASN A 165 43.48 14.54 -31.10
#